data_AF-A0A913XFW7-F1
#
_entry.id   AF-A0A913XFW7-F1
#
_cell.length_a   1.000
_cell.length_b   1.000
_cell.length_c   1.000
_cell.angle_alpha   90.00
_cell.angle_beta   90.00
_cell.angle_gamma   90.00
#
_symmetry.space_group_name_H-M   'P 1'
#
loop_
_entity.id
_entity.type
_entity.pdbx_description
1 polymer ?
#
loop_
_entity_poly.entity_id
_entity_poly.type
_entity_poly.pdbx_seq_one_letter_code
_entity_poly.pdbx_strand_id
1 'polypeptide(L)'
;MTLSPSLVIRIIPDHGSAVDWTVQPGISFRDVLEAVAQVMPSGTITSFDYEDEDKDRITVRSDEELQTMIHGFFWLNSEKINQGCALEPLVIYPRAGRSSRKRNICGLTVNTRPTPGSINTAMPAPTNTTIQPPQTTASGVPTAKKDTSNISSILSRGQVNPDQIQHLEILGYGNGGTVY
;
A
#
# COMPACT_ATOMS: atom_id res chain seq x y z
N MET A 1 -36.55 2.15 -26.80
CA MET A 1 -36.24 2.09 -25.35
C MET A 1 -34.82 1.60 -25.24
N THR A 2 -33.86 2.46 -24.92
CA THR A 2 -32.46 2.05 -24.69
C THR A 2 -32.37 1.48 -23.28
N LEU A 3 -32.48 0.15 -23.16
CA LEU A 3 -32.23 -0.54 -21.89
C LEU A 3 -30.76 -0.34 -21.56
N SER A 4 -30.45 0.46 -20.53
CA SER A 4 -29.08 0.52 -20.01
C SER A 4 -28.70 -0.88 -19.53
N PRO A 5 -27.58 -1.45 -19.98
CA PRO A 5 -27.19 -2.81 -19.61
C PRO A 5 -27.04 -2.92 -18.09
N SER A 6 -27.68 -3.93 -17.49
CA SER A 6 -27.58 -4.18 -16.05
C SER A 6 -26.17 -4.69 -15.72
N LEU A 7 -25.47 -3.99 -14.82
CA LEU A 7 -24.18 -4.44 -14.32
C LEU A 7 -24.39 -5.53 -13.26
N VAL A 8 -23.63 -6.62 -13.37
CA VAL A 8 -23.55 -7.65 -12.33
C VAL A 8 -22.11 -7.69 -11.84
N ILE A 9 -21.90 -7.52 -10.54
CA ILE A 9 -20.59 -7.66 -9.90
C ILE A 9 -20.53 -9.02 -9.23
N ARG A 10 -19.50 -9.81 -9.52
CA ARG A 10 -19.21 -11.09 -8.87
C ARG A 10 -18.16 -10.90 -7.79
N ILE A 11 -18.57 -11.09 -6.55
CA ILE A 11 -17.69 -10.97 -5.38
C ILE A 11 -17.08 -12.34 -5.10
N ILE A 12 -15.76 -12.46 -5.19
CA ILE A 12 -15.03 -13.71 -4.89
C ILE A 12 -14.31 -13.55 -3.53
N PRO A 13 -14.87 -14.08 -2.43
CA PRO A 13 -14.21 -14.04 -1.13
C PRO A 13 -13.01 -15.01 -1.07
N ASP A 14 -12.05 -14.74 -0.17
CA ASP A 14 -10.91 -15.65 0.09
C ASP A 14 -11.37 -17.05 0.54
N HIS A 15 -12.48 -17.09 1.26
CA HIS A 15 -13.12 -18.29 1.76
C HIS A 15 -14.63 -18.19 1.53
N GLY A 16 -15.21 -19.17 0.83
CA GLY A 16 -16.64 -19.25 0.57
C GLY A 16 -16.98 -19.33 -0.91
N SER A 17 -18.27 -19.23 -1.21
CA SER A 17 -18.79 -19.23 -2.58
C SER A 17 -18.82 -17.81 -3.15
N ALA A 18 -18.58 -17.69 -4.45
CA ALA A 18 -18.77 -16.43 -5.15
C ALA A 18 -20.24 -16.00 -5.11
N VAL A 19 -20.48 -14.69 -5.01
CA VAL A 19 -21.82 -14.10 -4.96
C VAL A 19 -21.97 -13.12 -6.11
N ASP A 20 -23.03 -13.28 -6.89
CA ASP A 20 -23.39 -12.37 -7.97
C ASP A 20 -24.38 -11.32 -7.45
N TRP A 21 -23.98 -10.06 -7.55
CA TRP A 21 -24.76 -8.92 -7.11
C TRP A 21 -25.16 -8.06 -8.30
N THR A 22 -26.47 -7.95 -8.54
CA THR A 22 -27.01 -7.05 -9.56
C THR A 22 -27.01 -5.62 -9.05
N VAL A 23 -26.33 -4.75 -9.79
CA VAL A 23 -25.99 -3.40 -9.37
C VAL A 23 -26.93 -2.38 -10.00
N GLN A 24 -27.37 -1.40 -9.19
CA GLN A 24 -28.16 -0.28 -9.69
C GLN A 24 -27.28 0.79 -10.32
N PRO A 25 -27.78 1.57 -11.30
CA PRO A 25 -27.03 2.71 -11.82
C PRO A 25 -26.67 3.71 -10.71
N GLY A 26 -25.46 4.27 -10.77
CA GLY A 26 -25.01 5.30 -9.83
C GLY A 26 -24.48 4.77 -8.48
N ILE A 27 -24.02 3.52 -8.41
CA ILE A 27 -23.35 3.02 -7.20
C ILE A 27 -22.09 3.81 -6.85
N SER A 28 -21.88 3.97 -5.55
CA SER A 28 -20.65 4.48 -4.95
C SER A 28 -19.72 3.35 -4.54
N PHE A 29 -18.44 3.68 -4.35
CA PHE A 29 -17.43 2.79 -3.77
C PHE A 29 -17.85 2.30 -2.38
N ARG A 30 -18.54 3.15 -1.61
CA ARG A 30 -19.07 2.79 -0.30
C ARG A 30 -20.10 1.66 -0.40
N ASP A 31 -21.01 1.72 -1.36
CA ASP A 31 -22.05 0.69 -1.56
C ASP A 31 -21.41 -0.67 -1.86
N VAL A 32 -20.34 -0.68 -2.66
CA VAL A 32 -19.60 -1.91 -2.97
C VAL A 32 -18.95 -2.48 -1.72
N LEU A 33 -18.32 -1.65 -0.88
CA LEU A 33 -17.75 -2.12 0.39
C LEU A 33 -18.83 -2.68 1.34
N GLU A 34 -20.02 -2.09 1.35
CA GLU A 34 -21.13 -2.56 2.17
C GLU A 34 -21.68 -3.91 1.68
N ALA A 35 -21.84 -4.08 0.36
CA ALA A 35 -22.20 -5.37 -0.23
C ALA A 35 -21.14 -6.44 0.07
N VAL A 36 -19.86 -6.10 -0.05
CA VAL A 36 -18.75 -7.01 0.30
C VAL A 36 -18.77 -7.36 1.79
N ALA A 37 -19.05 -6.41 2.68
CA ALA A 37 -19.14 -6.65 4.12
C ALA A 37 -20.28 -7.61 4.48
N GLN A 38 -21.37 -7.64 3.70
CA GLN A 38 -22.44 -8.63 3.87
C GLN A 38 -21.99 -10.04 3.45
N VAL A 39 -21.18 -10.15 2.40
CA VAL A 39 -20.60 -11.43 1.95
C VAL A 39 -19.50 -11.92 2.91
N MET A 40 -18.71 -11.01 3.48
CA MET A 40 -17.57 -11.31 4.35
C MET A 40 -17.65 -10.54 5.69
N PRO A 41 -18.56 -10.93 6.61
CA PRO A 41 -18.83 -10.17 7.84
C PRO A 41 -17.67 -10.14 8.85
N SER A 42 -16.74 -11.09 8.77
CA SER A 42 -15.61 -11.19 9.71
C SER A 42 -14.42 -10.30 9.37
N GLY A 43 -14.39 -9.69 8.19
CA GLY A 43 -13.27 -8.89 7.70
C GLY A 43 -13.58 -7.39 7.66
N THR A 44 -12.62 -6.55 8.07
CA THR A 44 -12.67 -5.13 7.72
C THR A 44 -12.10 -4.98 6.32
N ILE A 45 -12.98 -4.82 5.32
CA ILE A 45 -12.59 -4.58 3.93
C ILE A 45 -12.56 -3.07 3.67
N THR A 46 -11.44 -2.57 3.16
CA THR A 46 -11.26 -1.14 2.84
C THR A 46 -10.98 -0.90 1.37
N SER A 47 -10.83 -1.97 0.58
CA SER A 47 -10.49 -1.95 -0.83
C SER A 47 -10.75 -3.32 -1.44
N PHE A 48 -10.84 -3.38 -2.77
CA PHE A 48 -10.93 -4.62 -3.53
C PHE A 48 -10.09 -4.52 -4.80
N ASP A 49 -9.72 -5.66 -5.37
CA ASP A 49 -9.01 -5.73 -6.65
C ASP A 49 -9.94 -6.21 -7.76
N TYR A 50 -9.68 -5.81 -9.00
CA TYR A 50 -10.21 -6.44 -10.21
C TYR A 50 -9.06 -6.84 -11.13
N GLU A 51 -9.35 -7.65 -12.14
CA GLU A 51 -8.39 -8.06 -13.18
C GLU A 51 -8.71 -7.28 -14.47
N ASP A 52 -7.71 -6.60 -15.03
CA ASP A 52 -7.86 -5.85 -16.28
C ASP A 52 -7.57 -6.72 -17.52
N GLU A 53 -7.50 -6.10 -18.71
CA GLU A 53 -7.19 -6.81 -19.96
C GLU A 53 -5.80 -7.47 -19.98
N ASP A 54 -4.84 -6.89 -19.27
CA ASP A 54 -3.45 -7.35 -19.20
C ASP A 54 -3.23 -8.40 -18.09
N LYS A 55 -4.31 -8.79 -17.40
CA LYS A 55 -4.31 -9.74 -16.28
C LYS A 55 -3.64 -9.21 -15.02
N ASP A 56 -3.54 -7.90 -14.89
CA ASP A 56 -3.02 -7.24 -13.70
C ASP A 56 -4.12 -7.03 -12.65
N ARG A 57 -3.74 -7.21 -11.38
CA ARG A 57 -4.61 -6.94 -10.24
C ARG A 57 -4.59 -5.47 -9.88
N ILE A 58 -5.62 -4.75 -10.33
CA ILE A 58 -5.78 -3.31 -10.07
C ILE A 58 -6.64 -3.10 -8.81
N THR A 59 -6.11 -2.34 -7.85
CA THR A 59 -6.84 -2.05 -6.60
C THR A 59 -7.72 -0.82 -6.73
N VAL A 60 -8.96 -0.93 -6.26
CA VAL A 60 -9.93 0.17 -6.14
C VAL A 60 -10.07 0.59 -4.67
N ARG A 61 -9.93 1.88 -4.41
CA ARG A 61 -9.98 2.51 -3.07
C ARG A 61 -10.88 3.75 -3.02
N SER A 62 -11.48 4.15 -4.14
CA SER A 62 -12.25 5.40 -4.27
C SER A 62 -13.35 5.29 -5.32
N ASP A 63 -14.27 6.26 -5.31
CA ASP A 63 -15.32 6.38 -6.32
C ASP A 63 -14.77 6.63 -7.72
N GLU A 64 -13.69 7.42 -7.84
CA GLU A 64 -13.05 7.70 -9.12
C GLU A 64 -12.53 6.41 -9.78
N GLU A 65 -11.77 5.61 -9.03
CA GLU A 65 -11.25 4.32 -9.49
C GLU A 65 -12.39 3.32 -9.81
N LEU A 66 -13.48 3.35 -9.04
CA LEU A 66 -14.67 2.53 -9.32
C LEU A 66 -15.30 2.92 -10.67
N GLN A 67 -15.47 4.21 -10.94
CA GLN A 67 -16.04 4.67 -12.21
C GLN A 67 -15.12 4.30 -13.38
N THR A 68 -13.80 4.45 -13.23
CA THR A 68 -12.83 4.01 -14.25
C THR A 68 -12.96 2.52 -14.53
N MET A 69 -13.08 1.68 -13.49
CA MET A 69 -13.27 0.23 -13.64
C MET A 69 -14.57 -0.10 -14.39
N ILE A 70 -15.70 0.51 -14.00
CA ILE A 70 -17.00 0.26 -14.64
C ILE A 70 -17.01 0.74 -16.09
N HIS A 71 -16.44 1.92 -16.36
CA HIS A 71 -16.32 2.47 -17.71
C HIS A 71 -15.46 1.57 -18.60
N GLY A 72 -14.31 1.12 -18.10
CA GLY A 72 -13.44 0.16 -18.80
C GLY A 72 -14.16 -1.14 -19.12
N PHE A 73 -14.91 -1.69 -18.16
CA PHE A 73 -15.71 -2.89 -18.36
C PHE A 73 -16.75 -2.73 -19.49
N PHE A 74 -17.51 -1.63 -19.50
CA PHE A 74 -18.49 -1.39 -20.57
C PHE A 74 -17.84 -1.08 -21.92
N TRP A 75 -16.71 -0.39 -21.92
CA TRP A 75 -15.94 -0.11 -23.12
C TRP A 75 -15.49 -1.40 -23.81
N LEU A 76 -14.85 -2.29 -23.05
CA LEU A 76 -14.35 -3.58 -23.53
C LEU A 76 -15.47 -4.49 -24.06
N ASN A 77 -16.67 -4.38 -23.48
CA ASN A 77 -17.82 -5.20 -23.86
C ASN A 77 -18.80 -4.51 -24.81
N SER A 78 -18.50 -3.31 -25.31
CA SER A 78 -19.41 -2.51 -26.13
C SER A 78 -19.94 -3.24 -27.38
N GLU A 79 -19.08 -3.98 -28.09
CA GLU A 79 -19.51 -4.80 -29.24
C GLU A 79 -20.48 -5.92 -28.84
N LYS A 80 -20.21 -6.63 -27.74
CA LYS A 80 -21.09 -7.69 -27.23
C LYS A 80 -22.46 -7.13 -26.84
N ILE A 81 -22.49 -5.94 -26.24
CA ILE A 81 -23.73 -5.23 -25.89
C ILE A 81 -24.51 -4.89 -27.16
N ASN A 82 -23.83 -4.36 -28.19
CA ASN A 82 -24.46 -4.02 -29.48
C ASN A 82 -25.01 -5.26 -30.21
N GLN A 83 -24.40 -6.42 -30.01
CA GLN A 83 -24.87 -7.71 -30.54
C GLN A 83 -26.00 -8.33 -29.68
N GLY A 84 -26.35 -7.72 -28.55
CA GLY A 84 -27.35 -8.24 -27.62
C GLY A 84 -26.89 -9.46 -26.82
N CYS A 85 -25.59 -9.72 -26.75
CA CYS A 85 -25.03 -10.82 -25.96
C CYS A 85 -25.09 -10.51 -24.46
N ALA A 86 -25.26 -11.56 -23.65
CA ALA A 86 -25.14 -11.44 -22.20
C ALA A 86 -23.69 -11.12 -21.82
N LEU A 87 -23.52 -10.22 -20.84
CA LEU A 87 -22.22 -9.88 -20.29
C LEU A 87 -21.82 -10.87 -19.21
N GLU A 88 -20.53 -11.19 -19.15
CA GLU A 88 -19.98 -11.87 -17.99
C GLU A 88 -19.94 -10.90 -16.80
N PRO A 89 -20.15 -11.38 -15.56
CA PRO A 89 -20.09 -10.54 -14.38
C PRO A 89 -18.71 -9.89 -14.21
N LEU A 90 -18.70 -8.63 -13.77
CA LEU A 90 -17.49 -7.93 -13.39
C LEU A 90 -16.96 -8.53 -12.08
N VAL A 91 -15.85 -9.25 -12.15
CA VAL A 91 -15.29 -9.97 -11.00
C VAL A 91 -14.45 -9.03 -10.12
N ILE A 92 -14.70 -9.07 -8.81
CA ILE A 92 -13.90 -8.37 -7.82
C ILE A 92 -13.42 -9.31 -6.71
N TYR A 93 -12.27 -8.98 -6.15
CA TYR A 93 -11.58 -9.70 -5.09
C TYR A 93 -11.43 -8.79 -3.87
N PRO A 94 -12.26 -8.93 -2.83
CA PRO A 94 -12.13 -8.18 -1.59
C PRO A 94 -10.75 -8.33 -0.96
N ARG A 95 -10.14 -7.23 -0.51
CA ARG A 95 -8.89 -7.28 0.26
C ARG A 95 -9.19 -7.20 1.75
N ALA A 96 -8.94 -8.30 2.46
CA ALA A 96 -8.97 -8.29 3.91
C ALA A 96 -7.93 -7.30 4.46
N GLY A 97 -8.39 -6.26 5.16
CA GLY A 97 -7.51 -5.40 5.94
C GLY A 97 -6.79 -6.24 7.00
N ARG A 98 -5.49 -6.03 7.18
CA ARG A 98 -4.78 -6.62 8.33
C ARG A 98 -5.42 -6.04 9.60
N SER A 99 -6.27 -6.82 10.26
CA SER A 99 -6.89 -6.39 11.51
C SER A 99 -5.80 -5.90 12.46
N SER A 100 -6.00 -4.72 13.07
CA SER A 100 -5.04 -4.11 14.00
C SER A 100 -4.61 -5.10 15.10
N ARG A 101 -5.47 -6.08 15.41
CA ARG A 101 -5.28 -7.15 16.39
C ARG A 101 -4.08 -8.05 16.11
N LYS A 102 -3.61 -8.17 14.86
CA LYS A 102 -2.40 -8.97 14.51
C LYS A 102 -1.09 -8.18 14.55
N ARG A 103 -1.10 -6.88 14.88
CA ARG A 103 0.11 -6.05 14.85
C ARG A 103 0.97 -6.12 16.11
N ASN A 104 0.53 -6.80 17.17
CA ASN A 104 1.28 -6.84 18.42
C ASN A 104 1.13 -8.16 19.20
N ILE A 105 1.61 -9.26 18.62
CA ILE A 105 1.55 -10.58 19.26
C ILE A 105 2.34 -10.59 20.58
N CYS A 106 3.39 -9.77 20.68
CA CYS A 106 4.28 -9.72 21.85
C CYS A 106 3.94 -8.59 22.84
N GLY A 107 2.89 -7.81 22.63
CA GLY A 107 2.54 -6.65 23.47
C GLY A 107 3.59 -5.52 23.49
N LEU A 108 4.55 -5.50 22.56
CA LEU A 108 5.62 -4.51 22.49
C LEU A 108 5.04 -3.12 22.21
N THR A 109 5.21 -2.21 23.15
CA THR A 109 4.74 -0.82 23.03
C THR A 109 5.96 0.09 23.09
N VAL A 110 6.16 0.94 22.08
CA VAL A 110 7.21 1.97 22.10
C VAL A 110 6.71 3.14 22.95
N ASN A 111 7.43 3.46 24.02
CA ASN A 111 7.12 4.64 24.81
C ASN A 111 7.70 5.89 24.12
N THR A 112 6.84 6.65 23.45
CA THR A 112 7.20 7.93 22.82
C THR A 112 6.94 9.14 23.72
N ARG A 113 6.55 8.92 24.99
CA ARG A 113 6.41 10.04 25.92
C ARG A 113 7.77 10.72 26.06
N PRO A 114 7.86 12.05 25.87
CA PRO A 114 9.04 12.78 26.24
C PRO A 114 9.28 12.53 27.72
N THR A 115 10.42 11.92 28.06
CA THR A 115 10.81 11.74 29.46
C THR A 115 10.88 13.13 30.09
N PRO A 116 10.05 13.45 31.11
CA PRO A 116 10.15 14.73 31.80
C PRO A 116 11.50 14.73 32.53
N GLY A 117 12.48 15.44 31.97
CA GLY A 117 13.84 15.54 32.52
C GLY A 117 14.99 15.38 31.52
N SER A 118 14.76 15.02 30.24
CA SER A 118 15.84 14.96 29.24
C SER A 118 15.73 16.10 28.24
N ILE A 119 16.45 17.19 28.48
CA ILE A 119 16.42 18.41 27.67
C ILE A 119 17.30 18.27 26.39
N ASN A 120 18.04 17.17 26.19
CA ASN A 120 19.15 17.19 25.23
C ASN A 120 19.09 16.21 24.05
N THR A 121 17.95 15.59 23.74
CA THR A 121 17.85 14.72 22.53
C THR A 121 16.47 14.77 21.87
N ALA A 122 16.04 15.96 21.45
CA ALA A 122 15.00 16.07 20.45
C ALA A 122 15.67 16.11 19.06
N MET A 123 15.40 15.12 18.21
CA MET A 123 15.63 15.28 16.78
C MET A 123 14.75 16.45 16.28
N PRO A 124 15.27 17.34 15.41
CA PRO A 124 14.43 18.39 14.86
C PRO A 124 13.35 17.74 13.98
N ALA A 125 12.10 18.08 14.27
CA ALA A 125 10.97 17.81 13.40
C ALA A 125 11.18 18.50 12.04
N PRO A 126 10.70 17.93 10.92
CA PRO A 126 10.81 18.59 9.62
C PRO A 126 9.88 19.81 9.62
N THR A 127 10.42 20.98 9.92
CA THR A 127 9.74 22.25 9.70
C THR A 127 9.70 22.51 8.21
N ASN A 128 8.47 22.49 7.68
CA ASN A 128 8.11 23.02 6.39
C ASN A 128 8.42 24.52 6.39
N THR A 129 9.60 24.93 5.92
CA THR A 129 9.95 26.35 5.79
C THR A 129 10.94 26.55 4.65
N THR A 130 10.40 27.13 3.57
CA THR A 130 11.05 28.00 2.58
C THR A 130 12.46 27.64 2.13
N ILE A 131 12.54 27.14 0.89
CA ILE A 131 13.74 27.09 0.06
C ILE A 131 14.44 28.45 0.06
N GLN A 132 15.68 28.51 0.56
CA GLN A 132 16.60 29.62 0.34
C GLN A 132 17.88 29.08 -0.35
N PRO A 133 18.47 29.78 -1.33
CA PRO A 133 19.44 29.21 -2.28
C PRO A 133 20.80 28.90 -1.65
N PRO A 134 21.60 28.01 -2.26
CA PRO A 134 22.93 27.67 -1.76
C PRO A 134 23.89 28.85 -1.91
N GLN A 135 24.58 29.20 -0.82
CA GLN A 135 25.68 30.16 -0.85
C GLN A 135 26.87 29.56 -1.58
N THR A 136 27.25 30.19 -2.68
CA THR A 136 28.47 29.95 -3.44
C THR A 136 29.64 30.69 -2.82
N THR A 137 30.80 30.03 -2.70
CA THR A 137 32.10 30.71 -2.65
C THR A 137 32.89 30.37 -3.91
N ALA A 138 33.71 31.32 -4.36
CA ALA A 138 34.41 31.34 -5.64
C ALA A 138 35.51 30.28 -5.76
N SER A 139 35.13 29.02 -5.97
CA SER A 139 35.86 27.97 -6.72
C SER A 139 34.94 26.75 -6.76
N GLY A 140 34.24 26.57 -7.88
CA GLY A 140 33.09 25.68 -8.01
C GLY A 140 33.42 24.19 -8.01
N VAL A 141 33.51 23.57 -6.82
CA VAL A 141 33.42 22.10 -6.67
C VAL A 141 32.61 21.77 -5.41
N PRO A 142 31.41 21.16 -5.51
CA PRO A 142 30.74 20.56 -4.36
C PRO A 142 31.44 19.25 -3.99
N THR A 143 32.24 19.24 -2.93
CA THR A 143 32.69 17.99 -2.31
C THR A 143 31.61 17.48 -1.36
N ALA A 144 30.60 16.79 -1.92
CA ALA A 144 29.76 15.92 -1.14
C ALA A 144 30.61 14.71 -0.70
N LYS A 145 31.31 14.83 0.43
CA LYS A 145 31.77 13.64 1.14
C LYS A 145 30.52 12.94 1.64
N LYS A 146 30.11 11.91 0.89
CA LYS A 146 29.17 10.89 1.31
C LYS A 146 29.82 10.17 2.48
N ASP A 147 29.70 10.75 3.68
CA ASP A 147 30.01 10.05 4.91
C ASP A 147 29.08 8.85 4.95
N THR A 148 29.61 7.71 4.51
CA THR A 148 29.09 6.40 4.86
C THR A 148 28.92 6.45 6.37
N SER A 149 27.68 6.50 6.81
CA SER A 149 27.28 6.35 8.20
C SER A 149 27.88 5.03 8.69
N ASN A 150 29.11 5.12 9.21
CA ASN A 150 29.86 3.99 9.71
C ASN A 150 28.97 3.37 10.79
N ILE A 151 28.64 2.09 10.64
CA ILE A 151 27.86 1.32 11.62
C ILE A 151 28.40 1.55 13.05
N SER A 152 29.71 1.79 13.17
CA SER A 152 30.43 2.17 14.39
C SER A 152 29.85 3.38 15.12
N SER A 153 29.33 4.40 14.42
CA SER A 153 28.73 5.59 15.05
C SER A 153 27.28 5.35 15.53
N ILE A 154 26.62 4.35 14.94
CA ILE A 154 25.28 3.90 15.33
C ILE A 154 25.40 2.98 16.55
N LEU A 155 26.40 2.10 16.55
CA LEU A 155 26.64 1.11 17.61
C LEU A 155 27.27 1.70 18.87
N SER A 156 28.02 2.80 18.77
CA SER A 156 28.63 3.48 19.93
C SER A 156 27.61 4.05 20.94
N ARG A 157 26.32 4.06 20.59
CA ARG A 157 25.22 4.50 21.44
C ARG A 157 24.49 3.37 22.17
N GLY A 158 24.88 2.11 21.97
CA GLY A 158 24.32 0.93 22.63
C GLY A 158 25.40 0.04 23.23
N GLN A 159 25.05 -0.77 24.24
CA GLN A 159 25.97 -1.73 24.91
C GLN A 159 26.33 -2.91 23.99
N VAL A 160 27.04 -2.65 22.90
CA VAL A 160 27.64 -3.68 22.06
C VAL A 160 29.11 -3.33 21.93
N ASN A 161 29.96 -4.10 22.60
CA ASN A 161 31.40 -3.94 22.42
C ASN A 161 31.77 -4.43 21.02
N PRO A 162 32.67 -3.73 20.29
CA PRO A 162 33.15 -4.17 18.98
C PRO A 162 33.69 -5.60 18.99
N ASP A 163 34.30 -6.03 20.10
CA ASP A 163 34.82 -7.39 20.29
C ASP A 163 33.72 -8.47 20.39
N GLN A 164 32.46 -8.08 20.55
CA GLN A 164 31.29 -8.97 20.53
C GLN A 164 30.73 -9.17 19.12
N ILE A 165 31.18 -8.40 18.13
CA ILE A 165 30.75 -8.53 16.74
C ILE A 165 31.72 -9.47 16.04
N GLN A 166 31.35 -10.75 15.96
CA GLN A 166 32.10 -11.76 15.22
C GLN A 166 31.43 -12.01 13.86
N HIS A 167 32.22 -11.86 12.80
CA HIS A 167 31.78 -12.20 11.44
C HIS A 167 31.97 -13.71 11.27
N LEU A 168 30.88 -14.45 11.07
CA LEU A 168 30.90 -15.91 11.12
C LEU A 168 31.36 -16.52 9.80
N GLU A 169 30.68 -16.24 8.68
CA GLU A 169 31.03 -16.80 7.37
C GLU A 169 30.56 -15.89 6.25
N ILE A 170 31.37 -15.74 5.19
CA ILE A 170 30.99 -14.92 4.04
C ILE A 170 29.89 -15.63 3.25
N LEU A 171 28.66 -15.11 3.35
CA LEU A 171 27.48 -15.59 2.63
C LEU A 171 27.50 -15.15 1.15
N GLY A 172 28.27 -14.11 0.81
CA GLY A 172 28.46 -13.70 -0.58
C GLY A 172 28.96 -12.27 -0.75
N TYR A 173 29.07 -11.85 -2.01
CA TYR A 173 29.50 -10.51 -2.39
C TYR A 173 28.40 -9.81 -3.18
N GLY A 174 28.03 -8.60 -2.75
CA GLY A 174 27.13 -7.72 -3.47
C GLY A 174 27.87 -6.52 -4.07
N ASN A 175 27.18 -5.76 -4.93
CA ASN A 175 27.74 -4.56 -5.60
C ASN A 175 28.21 -3.44 -4.63
N GLY A 176 27.93 -3.55 -3.34
CA GLY A 176 28.33 -2.60 -2.30
C GLY A 176 29.24 -3.17 -1.20
N GLY A 177 29.68 -4.44 -1.30
CA GLY A 177 30.58 -5.04 -0.31
C GLY A 177 30.31 -6.52 -0.01
N THR A 178 31.04 -7.02 0.99
CA THR A 178 30.99 -8.42 1.44
C THR A 178 29.91 -8.61 2.49
N VAL A 179 29.10 -9.65 2.33
CA VAL A 179 28.08 -10.09 3.29
C VAL A 179 28.66 -11.23 4.11
N TYR A 180 28.73 -11.03 5.43
CA TYR A 180 29.19 -11.99 6.43
C TYR A 180 28.02 -12.50 7.29
#